data_AF-A0A3S0WLE7-F1
#
_entry.id   AF-A0A3S0WLE7-F1
#
_cell.length_a   1.000
_cell.length_b   1.000
_cell.length_c   1.000
_cell.angle_alpha   90.00
_cell.angle_beta   90.00
_cell.angle_gamma   90.00
#
_symmetry.space_group_name_H-M   'P 1'
#
loop_
_entity.id
_entity.type
_entity.pdbx_description
1 polymer ?
#
loop_
_entity_poly.entity_id
_entity_poly.type
_entity_poly.pdbx_seq_one_letter_code
_entity_poly.pdbx_strand_id
1 'polypeptide(L)'
;MPETPKHFEVWEEHWPALELFLAMRTQWRVVASMAGERRQGIDYNALYGHPKYARLDYDAQDTLLAQIQHIEAGALAVMSEQSHLAEQDVEERQQVTELVQHSVELNYHREEQARINVRELMNVVDLPHGYGDGTFVA
;
A
#
# COMPACT_ATOMS: atom_id res chain seq x y z
N MET A 1 6.00 16.88 17.15
CA MET A 1 6.52 16.28 18.41
C MET A 1 6.68 14.79 18.14
N PRO A 2 7.80 14.14 18.50
CA PRO A 2 7.86 12.68 18.38
C PRO A 2 6.79 12.07 19.30
N GLU A 3 5.97 11.19 18.76
CA GLU A 3 4.97 10.41 19.52
C GLU A 3 5.69 9.74 20.70
N THR A 4 5.23 9.98 21.92
CA THR A 4 5.80 9.32 23.11
C THR A 4 5.57 7.81 22.98
N PRO A 5 6.58 6.95 23.15
CA PRO A 5 6.42 5.52 22.98
C PRO A 5 5.32 5.01 23.90
N LYS A 6 4.31 4.37 23.30
CA LYS A 6 3.19 3.77 24.03
C LYS A 6 3.72 2.56 24.80
N HIS A 7 3.64 2.62 26.12
CA HIS A 7 4.05 1.51 26.98
C HIS A 7 2.86 0.57 27.20
N PHE A 8 3.14 -0.73 27.21
CA PHE A 8 2.15 -1.77 27.48
C PHE A 8 2.71 -2.70 28.55
N GLU A 9 1.86 -3.04 29.51
CA GLU A 9 2.18 -4.05 30.53
C GLU A 9 1.69 -5.41 30.05
N VAL A 10 2.47 -6.45 30.36
CA VAL A 10 2.18 -7.84 30.03
C VAL A 10 2.14 -8.60 31.34
N TRP A 11 1.05 -9.31 31.59
CA TRP A 11 0.93 -10.16 32.78
C TRP A 11 2.00 -11.25 32.77
N GLU A 12 2.54 -11.57 33.95
CA GLU A 12 3.65 -12.51 34.13
C GLU A 12 3.41 -13.87 33.45
N GLU A 13 2.18 -14.35 33.48
CA GLU A 13 1.75 -15.60 32.85
C GLU A 13 1.79 -15.62 31.31
N HIS A 14 1.83 -14.46 30.66
CA HIS A 14 1.86 -14.34 29.20
C HIS A 14 3.25 -14.00 28.65
N TRP A 15 4.21 -13.68 29.53
CA TRP A 15 5.58 -13.40 29.12
C TRP A 15 6.22 -14.53 28.30
N PRO A 16 6.11 -15.82 28.69
CA PRO A 16 6.69 -16.90 27.90
C PRO A 16 6.15 -16.98 26.47
N ALA A 17 4.84 -16.78 26.28
CA ALA A 17 4.21 -16.75 24.97
C ALA A 17 4.71 -15.56 24.13
N LEU A 18 4.78 -14.37 24.74
CA LEU A 18 5.27 -13.18 24.06
C LEU A 18 6.73 -13.32 23.65
N GLU A 19 7.60 -13.81 24.54
CA GLU A 19 9.02 -14.02 24.21
C GLU A 19 9.19 -15.00 23.06
N LEU A 20 8.46 -16.13 23.09
CA LEU A 20 8.55 -17.13 22.04
C LEU A 20 7.98 -16.60 20.72
N PHE A 21 6.84 -15.90 20.75
CA PHE A 21 6.30 -15.22 19.58
C PHE A 21 7.30 -14.22 18.97
N LEU A 22 7.95 -13.40 19.80
CA LEU A 22 8.96 -12.43 19.36
C LEU A 22 10.25 -13.07 18.84
N ALA A 23 10.61 -14.25 19.33
CA ALA A 23 11.69 -15.06 18.77
C ALA A 23 11.33 -15.59 17.37
N MET A 24 10.05 -15.85 17.13
CA MET A 24 9.50 -16.35 15.86
C MET A 24 9.05 -15.24 14.90
N ARG A 25 9.30 -13.96 15.22
CA ARG A 25 8.73 -12.80 14.49
C ARG A 25 9.00 -12.73 12.99
N THR A 26 10.03 -13.43 12.50
CA THR A 26 10.39 -13.49 11.07
C THR A 26 9.89 -14.75 10.37
N GLN A 27 9.35 -15.72 11.11
CA GLN A 27 8.96 -17.05 10.62
C GLN A 27 7.48 -17.08 10.25
N TRP A 28 7.08 -16.22 9.30
CA TRP A 28 5.72 -16.19 8.78
C TRP A 28 5.60 -17.07 7.54
N ARG A 29 4.50 -17.82 7.45
CA ARG A 29 4.06 -18.41 6.19
C ARG A 29 3.46 -17.30 5.32
N VAL A 30 4.08 -17.10 4.16
CA VAL A 30 3.64 -16.12 3.17
C VAL A 30 3.05 -16.85 1.97
N VAL A 31 1.87 -16.41 1.54
CA VAL A 31 1.23 -16.87 0.31
C VAL A 31 1.28 -15.71 -0.68
N ALA A 32 1.96 -15.93 -1.81
CA ALA A 32 1.97 -15.00 -2.92
C ALA A 32 0.83 -15.31 -3.89
N SER A 33 0.07 -14.28 -4.27
CA SER A 33 -1.00 -14.37 -5.25
C SER A 33 -0.93 -13.19 -6.24
N MET A 34 -1.79 -13.18 -7.26
CA MET A 34 -1.92 -12.01 -8.14
C MET A 34 -2.34 -10.74 -7.39
N ALA A 35 -2.95 -10.87 -6.21
CA ALA A 35 -3.31 -9.77 -5.32
C ALA A 35 -2.17 -9.38 -4.35
N GLY A 36 -0.96 -9.92 -4.53
CA GLY A 36 0.20 -9.62 -3.67
C GLY A 36 0.53 -10.73 -2.67
N GLU A 37 1.44 -10.40 -1.76
CA GLU A 37 1.93 -11.30 -0.71
C GLU A 37 1.14 -11.10 0.58
N ARG A 38 0.55 -12.18 1.10
CA ARG A 38 -0.18 -12.15 2.37
C ARG A 38 0.44 -13.12 3.36
N ARG A 39 0.60 -12.66 4.60
CA ARG A 39 0.98 -13.52 5.73
C ARG A 39 -0.25 -14.30 6.18
N GLN A 40 -0.13 -15.62 6.25
CA GLN A 40 -1.24 -16.52 6.64
C GLN A 40 -1.19 -16.90 8.12
N GLY A 41 0.01 -16.98 8.69
CA GLY A 41 0.25 -17.37 10.08
C GLY A 41 1.72 -17.66 10.34
N ILE A 42 2.08 -17.91 11.59
CA ILE A 42 3.43 -18.37 11.97
C ILE A 42 3.66 -19.80 11.47
N ASP A 43 4.90 -20.14 11.19
CA ASP A 43 5.23 -21.52 10.85
C ASP A 43 5.25 -22.41 12.10
N TYR A 44 4.16 -23.13 12.33
CA TYR A 44 4.05 -24.04 13.48
C TYR A 44 5.09 -25.16 13.48
N ASN A 45 5.64 -25.55 12.32
CA ASN A 45 6.73 -26.54 12.30
C ASN A 45 7.96 -25.98 13.01
N ALA A 46 8.28 -24.71 12.75
CA ALA A 46 9.38 -24.03 13.40
C ALA A 46 9.08 -23.74 14.89
N LEU A 47 7.81 -23.47 15.24
CA LEU A 47 7.38 -23.35 16.64
C LEU A 47 7.59 -24.66 17.42
N TYR A 48 7.09 -25.78 16.88
CA TYR A 48 7.21 -27.09 17.53
C TYR A 48 8.66 -27.57 17.62
N GLY A 49 9.53 -27.15 16.69
CA GLY A 49 10.96 -27.40 16.76
C GLY A 49 11.73 -26.48 17.73
N HIS A 50 11.11 -25.39 18.20
CA HIS A 50 11.81 -24.43 19.04
C HIS A 50 12.09 -25.01 20.44
N PRO A 51 13.34 -24.97 20.96
CA PRO A 51 13.67 -25.62 22.23
C PRO A 51 12.86 -25.15 23.44
N LYS A 52 12.40 -23.88 23.46
CA LYS A 52 11.51 -23.35 24.52
C LYS A 52 10.12 -23.99 24.50
N TYR A 53 9.66 -24.52 23.36
CA TYR A 53 8.37 -25.19 23.22
C TYR A 53 8.50 -26.70 23.36
N ALA A 54 9.44 -27.31 22.62
CA ALA A 54 9.59 -28.76 22.51
C ALA A 54 9.91 -29.50 23.83
N ARG A 55 10.43 -28.77 24.83
CA ARG A 55 10.83 -29.33 26.14
C ARG A 55 9.73 -29.31 27.19
N LEU A 56 8.60 -28.67 26.90
CA LEU A 56 7.48 -28.57 27.82
C LEU A 56 6.68 -29.88 27.85
N ASP A 57 5.99 -30.12 28.96
CA ASP A 57 4.97 -31.18 29.03
C ASP A 57 3.74 -30.80 28.18
N TYR A 58 2.84 -31.77 27.99
CA TYR A 58 1.69 -31.62 27.10
C TYR A 58 0.75 -30.47 27.52
N ASP A 59 0.43 -30.34 28.80
CA ASP A 59 -0.51 -29.32 29.28
C ASP A 59 0.09 -27.92 29.16
N ALA A 60 1.40 -27.80 29.43
CA ALA A 60 2.14 -26.55 29.22
C ALA A 60 2.27 -26.19 27.74
N GLN A 61 2.47 -27.18 26.85
CA GLN A 61 2.48 -26.94 25.39
C GLN A 61 1.12 -26.42 24.91
N ASP A 62 0.02 -27.06 25.30
CA ASP A 62 -1.34 -26.67 24.90
C ASP A 62 -1.66 -25.24 25.36
N THR A 63 -1.36 -24.93 26.62
CA THR A 63 -1.54 -23.58 27.18
C THR A 63 -0.71 -22.54 26.43
N LEU A 64 0.57 -22.83 26.19
CA LEU A 64 1.47 -21.90 25.51
C LEU A 64 1.07 -21.69 24.05
N LEU A 65 0.65 -22.74 23.36
CA LEU A 65 0.14 -22.65 21.99
C LEU A 65 -1.09 -21.77 21.91
N ALA A 66 -2.06 -21.95 22.81
CA ALA A 66 -3.26 -21.13 22.85
C ALA A 66 -2.94 -19.63 23.05
N GLN A 67 -2.00 -19.31 23.93
CA GLN A 67 -1.54 -17.93 24.11
C GLN A 67 -0.85 -17.36 22.87
N ILE A 68 0.00 -18.16 22.20
CA ILE A 68 0.68 -17.75 20.97
C ILE A 68 -0.33 -17.50 19.84
N GLN A 69 -1.33 -18.37 19.69
CA GLN A 69 -2.41 -18.20 18.71
C GLN A 69 -3.22 -16.93 18.97
N HIS A 70 -3.41 -16.54 20.23
CA HIS A 70 -4.05 -15.28 20.57
C HIS A 70 -3.23 -14.06 20.10
N ILE A 71 -1.91 -14.08 20.34
CA ILE A 71 -1.00 -13.02 19.86
C ILE A 71 -0.96 -12.99 18.33
N GLU A 72 -0.88 -14.16 17.69
CA GLU A 72 -0.89 -14.32 16.23
C GLU A 72 -2.14 -13.72 15.60
N ALA A 73 -3.33 -13.98 16.16
CA ALA A 73 -4.58 -13.43 15.67
C ALA A 73 -4.57 -11.89 15.67
N GLY A 74 -4.08 -11.28 16.76
CA GLY A 74 -3.92 -9.84 16.86
C GLY A 74 -2.91 -9.28 15.85
N ALA A 75 -1.77 -9.96 15.67
CA ALA A 75 -0.76 -9.57 14.69
C ALA A 75 -1.29 -9.66 13.24
N LEU A 76 -2.01 -10.72 12.90
CA LEU A 76 -2.62 -10.91 11.59
C LEU A 76 -3.66 -9.83 11.28
N ALA A 77 -4.47 -9.43 12.26
CA ALA A 77 -5.44 -8.36 12.09
C ALA A 77 -4.76 -7.05 11.68
N VAL A 78 -3.73 -6.63 12.44
CA VAL A 78 -2.97 -5.40 12.13
C VAL A 78 -2.23 -5.50 10.79
N MET A 79 -1.62 -6.64 10.48
CA MET A 79 -0.93 -6.83 9.21
C MET A 79 -1.90 -6.78 8.02
N SER A 80 -3.10 -7.35 8.16
CA SER A 80 -4.12 -7.29 7.11
C SER A 80 -4.63 -5.87 6.87
N GLU A 81 -4.84 -5.09 7.95
CA GLU A 81 -5.21 -3.67 7.85
C GLU A 81 -4.13 -2.87 7.11
N GLN A 82 -2.85 -3.07 7.47
CA GLN A 82 -1.72 -2.41 6.80
C GLN A 82 -1.62 -2.78 5.31
N SER A 83 -1.83 -4.05 4.97
CA SER A 83 -1.86 -4.51 3.57
C SER A 83 -2.99 -3.83 2.79
N HIS A 84 -4.20 -3.78 3.35
CA HIS A 84 -5.35 -3.14 2.69
C HIS A 84 -5.17 -1.64 2.49
N LEU A 85 -4.60 -0.93 3.49
CA LEU A 85 -4.30 0.50 3.34
C LEU A 85 -3.26 0.73 2.23
N ALA A 86 -2.23 -0.12 2.15
CA ALA A 86 -1.24 -0.01 1.08
C ALA A 86 -1.83 -0.30 -0.32
N GLU A 87 -2.77 -1.25 -0.43
CA GLU A 87 -3.50 -1.52 -1.67
C GLU A 87 -4.33 -0.30 -2.10
N GLN A 88 -5.07 0.31 -1.17
CA GLN A 88 -5.88 1.51 -1.43
C GLN A 88 -5.04 2.70 -1.88
N ASP A 89 -3.90 2.95 -1.23
CA ASP A 89 -2.97 4.02 -1.61
C ASP A 89 -2.43 3.83 -3.04
N VAL A 90 -2.16 2.58 -3.44
CA VAL A 90 -1.70 2.25 -4.79
C VAL A 90 -2.82 2.46 -5.81
N GLU A 91 -4.02 2.00 -5.52
CA GLU A 91 -5.20 2.19 -6.38
C GLU A 91 -5.53 3.68 -6.58
N GLU A 92 -5.49 4.48 -5.51
CA GLU A 92 -5.74 5.92 -5.59
C GLU A 92 -4.70 6.61 -6.48
N ARG A 93 -3.42 6.30 -6.31
CA ARG A 93 -2.34 6.85 -7.16
C ARG A 93 -2.52 6.47 -8.62
N GLN A 94 -2.96 5.24 -8.89
CA GLN A 94 -3.24 4.77 -10.24
C GLN A 94 -4.40 5.55 -10.87
N GLN A 95 -5.52 5.72 -10.15
CA GLN A 95 -6.67 6.50 -10.61
C GLN A 95 -6.30 7.97 -10.88
N VAL A 96 -5.54 8.60 -9.97
CA VAL A 96 -5.06 9.98 -10.15
C VAL A 96 -4.20 10.08 -11.40
N THR A 97 -3.30 9.12 -11.63
CA THR A 97 -2.43 9.09 -12.81
C THR A 97 -3.26 8.98 -14.10
N GLU A 98 -4.27 8.10 -14.12
CA GLU A 98 -5.17 7.92 -15.25
C GLU A 98 -6.00 9.19 -15.54
N LEU A 99 -6.52 9.85 -14.50
CA LEU A 99 -7.26 11.11 -14.66
C LEU A 99 -6.38 12.24 -15.19
N VAL A 100 -5.13 12.35 -14.71
CA VAL A 100 -4.17 13.33 -15.21
C VAL A 100 -3.88 13.06 -16.68
N GLN A 101 -3.60 11.81 -17.04
CA GLN A 101 -3.33 11.42 -18.42
C GLN A 101 -4.50 11.76 -19.35
N HIS A 102 -5.72 11.41 -18.96
CA HIS A 102 -6.93 11.73 -19.72
C HIS A 102 -7.16 13.25 -19.86
N SER A 103 -6.90 14.02 -18.80
CA SER A 103 -7.03 15.47 -18.84
C SER A 103 -5.99 16.12 -19.76
N VAL A 104 -4.76 15.60 -19.77
CA VAL A 104 -3.69 16.03 -20.68
C VAL A 104 -4.10 15.76 -22.13
N GLU A 105 -4.62 14.58 -22.44
CA GLU A 105 -5.09 14.21 -23.78
C GLU A 105 -6.24 15.11 -24.27
N LEU A 106 -7.24 15.37 -23.42
CA LEU A 106 -8.34 16.28 -23.74
C LEU A 106 -7.86 17.70 -24.04
N ASN A 107 -6.92 18.21 -23.25
CA ASN A 107 -6.36 19.55 -23.47
C ASN A 107 -5.60 19.62 -24.79
N TYR A 108 -4.79 18.60 -25.10
CA TYR A 108 -4.09 18.52 -26.39
C TYR A 108 -5.08 18.59 -27.57
N HIS A 109 -6.14 17.79 -27.54
CA HIS A 109 -7.16 17.82 -28.61
C HIS A 109 -7.89 19.15 -28.72
N ARG A 110 -8.21 19.82 -27.59
CA ARG A 110 -8.83 21.15 -27.60
C ARG A 110 -7.92 22.19 -28.23
N GLU A 111 -6.62 22.15 -27.92
CA GLU A 111 -5.64 23.06 -28.52
C GLU A 111 -5.50 22.85 -30.02
N GLU A 112 -5.45 21.59 -30.48
CA GLU A 112 -5.44 21.29 -31.91
C GLU A 112 -6.69 21.81 -32.60
N GLN A 113 -7.88 21.56 -32.04
CA GLN A 113 -9.13 22.06 -32.60
C GLN A 113 -9.16 23.60 -32.63
N ALA A 114 -8.66 24.27 -31.59
CA ALA A 114 -8.57 25.73 -31.57
C ALA A 114 -7.64 26.26 -32.68
N ARG A 115 -6.49 25.61 -32.91
CA ARG A 115 -5.58 25.97 -34.02
C ARG A 115 -6.23 25.79 -35.38
N ILE A 116 -6.97 24.69 -35.58
CA ILE A 116 -7.73 24.44 -36.81
C ILE A 116 -8.78 25.54 -37.00
N ASN A 117 -9.60 25.79 -35.97
CA ASN A 117 -10.65 26.80 -36.03
C ASN A 117 -10.10 28.20 -36.35
N VAL A 118 -8.96 28.60 -35.74
CA VAL A 118 -8.30 29.88 -36.05
C VAL A 118 -7.86 29.93 -37.51
N ARG A 119 -7.24 28.86 -38.01
CA ARG A 119 -6.81 28.79 -39.42
C ARG A 119 -7.99 28.85 -40.39
N GLU A 120 -9.10 28.17 -40.08
CA GLU A 120 -10.33 28.24 -40.87
C GLU A 120 -10.93 29.64 -40.86
N LEU A 121 -11.00 30.31 -39.70
CA LEU A 121 -11.43 31.71 -39.61
C LEU A 121 -10.53 32.62 -40.48
N MET A 122 -9.21 32.44 -40.46
CA MET A 122 -8.31 33.20 -41.33
C MET A 122 -8.58 32.96 -42.82
N ASN A 123 -8.92 31.72 -43.21
CA ASN A 123 -9.27 31.39 -44.60
C ASN A 123 -10.62 31.99 -45.04
N VAL A 124 -11.62 32.03 -44.14
CA VAL A 124 -12.98 32.54 -44.44
C VAL A 124 -13.00 34.07 -44.56
N VAL A 125 -12.14 34.77 -43.82
CA VAL A 125 -12.10 36.25 -43.82
C VAL A 125 -11.30 36.81 -45.01
N ASP A 126 -10.70 35.95 -45.86
CA ASP A 126 -9.94 36.32 -47.06
C ASP A 126 -8.93 37.47 -46.81
N LEU A 127 -8.25 37.40 -45.65
CA LEU A 127 -7.22 38.36 -45.28
C LEU A 127 -5.96 38.11 -46.13
N PRO A 128 -5.36 39.16 -46.72
CA PRO A 128 -4.21 39.01 -47.62
C PRO A 128 -3.02 38.40 -46.87
N HIS A 129 -2.25 37.57 -47.56
CA HIS A 129 -1.18 36.69 -47.02
C HIS A 129 0.05 37.42 -46.44
N GLY A 130 -0.09 38.67 -45.98
CA GLY A 130 0.99 39.55 -45.50
C GLY A 130 0.90 39.97 -44.03
N TYR A 131 -0.08 39.49 -43.26
CA TYR A 131 -0.27 39.89 -41.86
C TYR A 131 0.61 39.07 -40.90
N GLY A 132 1.93 39.09 -41.12
CA GLY A 132 2.92 38.35 -40.34
C GLY A 132 3.97 39.21 -39.63
N ASP A 133 4.00 40.52 -39.86
CA ASP A 133 5.04 41.40 -39.31
C ASP A 133 4.42 42.62 -38.61
N GLY A 134 3.88 42.36 -37.42
CA GLY A 134 3.31 43.39 -36.56
C GLY A 134 4.39 44.19 -35.84
N THR A 135 5.06 45.09 -36.56
CA THR A 135 5.67 46.27 -35.91
C THR A 135 4.52 47.12 -35.39
N PHE A 136 4.26 47.07 -34.07
CA PHE A 136 3.41 48.02 -33.39
C PHE A 136 4.10 49.40 -33.43
N VAL A 137 3.61 50.30 -34.28
CA VAL A 137 3.93 51.73 -34.18
C VAL A 137 2.90 52.39 -33.28
N ALA A 138 3.41 53.12 -32.29
CA ALA A 138 2.70 53.83 -31.23
C ALA A 138 1.77 54.95 -31.71
#